data_AF-A0A5K1CGZ4-F1
#
_entry.id   AF-A0A5K1CGZ4-F1
#
_cell.length_a   1.000
_cell.length_b   1.000
_cell.length_c   1.000
_cell.angle_alpha   90.00
_cell.angle_beta   90.00
_cell.angle_gamma   90.00
#
_symmetry.space_group_name_H-M   'P 1'
#
loop_
_entity.id
_entity.type
_entity.pdbx_description
1 polymer ?
#
loop_
_entity_poly.entity_id
_entity_poly.type
_entity_poly.pdbx_seq_one_letter_code
_entity_poly.pdbx_strand_id
1 'polypeptide(L)' 'VIDLSFNHFEGEVPCGGKFANLSAKSFLGNYALCGAPKFHVLVCSDGAKKHNNVN' A
#
# COMPACT_ATOMS: atom_id res chain seq x y z
N VAL A 1 0.82 -10.63 16.59
CA VAL A 1 1.34 -10.03 15.34
C VAL A 1 0.76 -10.84 14.19
N ILE A 2 0.18 -10.20 13.17
CA ILE A 2 -0.36 -10.88 11.97
C ILE A 2 0.69 -10.81 10.85
N ASP A 3 0.86 -11.92 10.15
CA ASP A 3 1.74 -12.03 8.98
C ASP A 3 0.87 -12.20 7.73
N LEU A 4 1.02 -11.28 6.78
CA LEU A 4 0.32 -11.28 5.49
C LEU A 4 1.31 -11.45 4.33
N SER A 5 2.57 -11.80 4.63
CA SER A 5 3.62 -11.94 3.64
C SER A 5 3.37 -13.10 2.69
N PHE A 6 3.93 -13.02 1.48
CA PHE A 6 3.90 -14.03 0.43
C PHE A 6 2.48 -14.50 0.04
N ASN A 7 1.57 -13.54 -0.07
CA ASN A 7 0.24 -13.77 -0.63
C ASN A 7 0.12 -13.08 -2.00
N HIS A 8 -1.07 -13.15 -2.61
CA HIS A 8 -1.41 -12.48 -3.86
C HIS A 8 -2.34 -11.28 -3.63
N PHE A 9 -2.13 -10.51 -2.56
CA PHE A 9 -2.93 -9.31 -2.33
C PHE A 9 -2.54 -8.18 -3.29
N GLU A 10 -3.53 -7.36 -3.64
CA GLU A 10 -3.41 -6.25 -4.57
C GLU A 10 -4.12 -5.00 -4.04
N GLY A 11 -3.70 -3.82 -4.54
CA GLY A 11 -4.31 -2.54 -4.20
C GLY A 11 -3.68 -1.84 -2.99
N GLU A 12 -4.38 -0.82 -2.48
CA GLU A 12 -3.86 0.03 -1.40
C GLU A 12 -3.96 -0.66 -0.02
N VAL A 13 -2.85 -0.65 0.73
CA VAL A 13 -2.82 -1.07 2.13
C VAL A 13 -3.54 -0.02 3.00
N PRO A 14 -4.61 -0.38 3.74
CA PRO A 14 -5.29 0.56 4.61
C PRO A 14 -4.34 1.15 5.67
N CYS A 15 -4.29 2.48 5.76
CA CYS A 15 -3.39 3.15 6.71
C CYS A 15 -3.85 3.05 8.18
N GLY A 16 -5.12 2.71 8.43
CA GLY A 16 -5.76 2.69 9.74
C GLY A 16 -6.01 1.29 10.34
N GLY A 17 -6.65 1.27 11.50
CA GLY A 17 -7.10 0.04 12.17
C GLY A 17 -5.95 -0.91 12.51
N LYS A 18 -6.19 -2.23 12.37
CA LYS A 18 -5.19 -3.27 12.69
C LYS A 18 -3.95 -3.19 11.81
N PHE A 19 -4.06 -2.62 10.60
CA PHE A 19 -2.94 -2.46 9.65
C PHE A 19 -1.98 -1.35 10.05
N ALA A 20 -2.44 -0.36 10.81
CA ALA A 20 -1.63 0.78 11.24
C ALA A 20 -0.37 0.37 12.03
N ASN A 21 -0.48 -0.74 12.78
CA ASN A 21 0.56 -1.28 13.66
C ASN A 21 1.33 -2.46 13.04
N LEU A 22 1.09 -2.79 11.76
CA LEU A 22 1.85 -3.84 11.08
C LEU A 22 3.16 -3.31 10.54
N SER A 23 4.19 -4.13 10.67
CA SER A 23 5.49 -3.84 10.07
C SER A 23 5.47 -4.08 8.57
N ALA A 24 6.38 -3.44 7.84
CA ALA A 24 6.62 -3.71 6.42
C ALA A 24 6.83 -5.21 6.10
N LYS A 25 7.41 -5.98 7.04
CA LYS A 25 7.62 -7.43 6.86
C LYS A 25 6.31 -8.19 6.66
N SER A 26 5.22 -7.73 7.28
CA SER A 26 3.90 -8.35 7.11
C SER A 26 3.37 -8.22 5.69
N PHE A 27 3.93 -7.35 4.83
CA PHE A 27 3.46 -7.14 3.46
C PHE A 27 4.42 -7.67 2.37
N LEU A 28 5.56 -8.25 2.79
CA LEU A 28 6.59 -8.73 1.86
C LEU A 28 6.01 -9.76 0.86
N GLY A 29 6.47 -9.73 -0.39
CA GLY A 29 6.06 -10.71 -1.40
C GLY A 29 4.69 -10.47 -2.06
N ASN A 30 3.95 -9.43 -1.67
CA ASN A 30 2.71 -9.01 -2.33
C ASN A 30 3.00 -7.88 -3.34
N TYR A 31 3.52 -8.22 -4.52
CA TYR A 31 4.06 -7.24 -5.48
C TYR A 31 3.05 -6.26 -6.07
N ALA A 32 1.76 -6.57 -6.01
CA ALA A 32 0.67 -5.72 -6.50
C ALA A 32 0.11 -4.77 -5.41
N LEU A 33 0.66 -4.79 -4.20
CA LEU A 33 0.28 -3.83 -3.17
C LEU A 33 0.92 -2.47 -3.42
N CYS A 34 0.18 -1.44 -3.03
CA CYS A 34 0.67 -0.08 -2.92
C CYS A 34 0.20 0.57 -1.61
N GLY A 35 0.72 1.75 -1.25
CA GLY A 35 0.23 2.50 -0.09
C GLY A 35 1.29 3.39 0.55
N ALA A 36 1.13 3.63 1.86
CA ALA A 36 2.01 4.52 2.60
C ALA A 36 3.47 4.00 2.64
N PRO A 37 4.48 4.89 2.57
CA PRO A 37 5.90 4.51 2.56
C PRO A 37 6.32 3.61 3.72
N LYS A 38 5.68 3.71 4.89
CA LYS A 38 5.97 2.89 6.07
C LYS A 38 5.79 1.37 5.86
N PHE A 39 5.01 0.99 4.85
CA PHE A 39 4.75 -0.42 4.54
C PHE A 39 5.78 -1.03 3.58
N HIS A 40 6.70 -0.23 3.03
CA HIS A 40 7.69 -0.63 2.00
C HIS A 40 7.06 -1.33 0.79
N VAL A 41 5.88 -0.88 0.39
CA VAL A 41 5.23 -1.22 -0.89
C VAL A 41 5.34 -0.04 -1.84
N LEU A 42 4.92 -0.21 -3.10
CA LEU A 42 4.89 0.89 -4.06
C LEU A 42 3.97 2.01 -3.56
N VAL A 43 4.25 3.26 -3.92
CA VAL A 43 3.28 4.33 -3.68
C VAL A 43 2.12 4.15 -4.66
N CYS A 44 0.88 4.23 -4.17
CA CYS A 44 -0.27 4.13 -5.06
C CYS A 44 -0.23 5.27 -6.08
N SER A 45 -0.38 4.93 -7.35
CA SER A 45 -0.64 5.93 -8.37
C SER A 45 -2.10 6.36 -8.18
N ASP A 46 -2.33 7.54 -7.60
CA ASP A 46 -3.65 8.17 -7.59
C ASP A 46 -4.13 8.20 -9.04
N GLY A 47 -5.02 7.28 -9.40
CA GLY A 47 -5.29 6.92 -10.79
C GLY A 47 -5.45 8.18 -11.65
N ALA A 48 -4.43 8.50 -12.45
CA ALA A 48 -4.37 9.63 -13.36
C ALA A 48 -5.29 10.82 -13.00
N LYS A 49 -5.22 11.38 -11.78
CA LYS A 49 -5.72 12.74 -11.56
C LYS A 49 -4.70 13.67 -12.16
N LYS A 50 -4.72 13.79 -13.50
CA LYS A 50 -4.11 14.93 -14.18
C LYS A 50 -4.77 16.14 -13.54
N HIS A 51 -4.05 16.84 -12.66
CA HIS A 51 -4.41 18.19 -12.28
C HIS A 51 -4.27 18.98 -13.59
N ASN A 52 -5.33 18.99 -14.40
CA ASN A 52 -5.48 20.01 -15.42
C ASN A 52 -5.67 21.29 -14.62
N ASN A 53 -4.55 21.98 -14.35
CA ASN A 53 -4.59 23.39 -14.07
C ASN A 53 -5.08 24.04 -15.37
N VAL A 54 -6.39 24.15 -15.52
CA VAL A 54 -7.00 25.03 -16.51
C VAL A 54 -6.85 26.42 -15.92
N ASN A 55 -5.88 27.14 -16.47
CA ASN A 55 -5.74 28.59 -16.37
C ASN A 55 -6.93 29.31 -17.00
#